data_AF-A0A844MSC6-F1
#
_entry.id   AF-A0A844MSC6-F1
#
_cell.length_a   1.000
_cell.length_b   1.000
_cell.length_c   1.000
_cell.angle_alpha   90.00
_cell.angle_beta   90.00
_cell.angle_gamma   90.00
#
_symmetry.space_group_name_H-M   'P 1'
#
loop_
_entity.id
_entity.type
_entity.pdbx_description
1 polymer ?
#
loop_
_entity_poly.entity_id
_entity_poly.type
_entity_poly.pdbx_seq_one_letter_code
_entity_poly.pdbx_strand_id
1 'polypeptide(L)'
;MMKTIKLPLSATKAPIKELNLTAKSIGVENTEFIPLDKIAERVMCGEVIVVSKCLQTIGYFERIKEASLEAIRQAVGEEKATQIRDKGFEALHRVIDLDEIPSVSNCSYEIIRALAPALARDLVKKVFQKQTPFYFEESPNVRFHIPFDVVEKRRKLFSNQYWNGKVTAHGPHHDSWYQCPINCVNVWIAIGSVKIGNGLSVYPQVYGKRLPCTEDGKIVQNQYFGSTLNFELEPGDALIFHGEHLHSSEINSTDLSRYVISLRMTLEKPKFLDKSPYENNYIYSECHDGFKGKLSQLLVKISRFFKKQINSVFGKNKNYILSAFDALVFDDTSSNFPQPVSVKSVESACQDETRLVFDSEELPVGTIRPISQKMCVARLDKDQVVAFSRYCPHEGADLAGGYLRDGCIVCPWHNLPFNADSGVSPCQSLSKLTILKCIEDSDKVEVQM
;
A
#
# COMPACT_ATOMS: atom_id res chain seq x y z
N MET A 1 31.04 6.66 20.13
CA MET A 1 31.11 8.13 19.99
C MET A 1 30.16 8.56 18.88
N MET A 2 29.02 9.15 19.22
CA MET A 2 28.07 9.70 18.24
C MET A 2 28.69 10.95 17.60
N LYS A 3 29.07 10.90 16.32
CA LYS A 3 29.41 12.10 15.56
C LYS A 3 28.14 12.94 15.40
N THR A 4 28.19 14.17 15.85
CA THR A 4 27.11 15.15 15.69
C THR A 4 26.85 15.38 14.20
N ILE A 5 25.63 15.08 13.74
CA ILE A 5 25.20 15.26 12.36
C ILE A 5 25.14 16.77 12.08
N LYS A 6 26.12 17.29 11.32
CA LYS A 6 26.00 18.60 10.66
C LYS A 6 25.51 18.35 9.24
N LEU A 7 24.19 18.41 9.03
CA LEU A 7 23.63 18.58 7.69
C LEU A 7 24.10 19.94 7.15
N PRO A 8 24.59 20.05 5.91
CA PRO A 8 24.95 21.33 5.33
C PRO A 8 23.72 22.23 5.22
N LEU A 9 23.68 23.30 6.03
CA LEU A 9 22.74 24.41 5.91
C LEU A 9 23.24 25.36 4.83
N SER A 10 23.13 24.98 3.56
CA SER A 10 23.30 25.91 2.44
C SER A 10 22.90 25.26 1.12
N ALA A 11 21.60 25.24 0.84
CA ALA A 11 21.14 25.28 -0.55
C ALA A 11 20.84 26.75 -0.87
N THR A 12 21.53 27.29 -1.87
CA THR A 12 21.29 28.61 -2.45
C THR A 12 19.81 28.72 -2.83
N LYS A 13 19.12 29.74 -2.29
CA LYS A 13 17.75 30.08 -2.69
C LYS A 13 17.77 30.60 -4.14
N ALA A 14 17.72 29.71 -5.12
CA ALA A 14 17.24 30.07 -6.44
C ALA A 14 15.80 30.62 -6.28
N PRO A 15 15.39 31.67 -7.02
CA PRO A 15 14.04 32.19 -6.92
C PRO A 15 13.06 31.10 -7.38
N ILE A 16 12.37 30.50 -6.41
CA ILE A 16 11.30 29.54 -6.66
C ILE A 16 10.17 30.35 -7.28
N LYS A 17 9.92 30.17 -8.58
CA LYS A 17 8.66 30.54 -9.24
C LYS A 17 7.53 30.10 -8.30
N GLU A 18 6.61 30.97 -7.91
CA GLU A 18 5.49 30.60 -7.02
C GLU A 18 4.79 29.36 -7.57
N LEU A 19 5.09 28.21 -6.97
CA LEU A 19 4.44 26.95 -7.27
C LEU A 19 3.16 26.94 -6.45
N ASN A 20 2.03 27.09 -7.11
CA ASN A 20 0.74 26.93 -6.45
C ASN A 20 0.53 25.44 -6.15
N LEU A 21 0.28 25.13 -4.86
CA LEU A 21 -0.16 23.80 -4.43
C LEU A 21 -1.52 23.50 -5.05
N THR A 22 -1.64 22.33 -5.67
CA THR A 22 -2.91 21.84 -6.21
C THR A 22 -3.29 20.54 -5.53
N ALA A 23 -4.47 20.51 -4.92
CA ALA A 23 -5.05 19.31 -4.35
C ALA A 23 -6.20 18.79 -5.22
N LYS A 24 -6.24 17.48 -5.42
CA LYS A 24 -7.28 16.78 -6.17
C LYS A 24 -7.87 15.68 -5.31
N SER A 25 -9.19 15.66 -5.14
CA SER A 25 -9.90 14.48 -4.65
C SER A 25 -10.06 13.49 -5.80
N ILE A 26 -9.70 12.23 -5.56
CA ILE A 26 -9.75 11.16 -6.55
C ILE A 26 -10.83 10.16 -6.12
N GLY A 27 -11.88 10.06 -6.92
CA GLY A 27 -12.90 9.02 -6.83
C GLY A 27 -12.71 7.97 -7.93
N VAL A 28 -13.60 6.97 -7.92
CA VAL A 28 -13.56 5.86 -8.91
C VAL A 28 -13.87 6.37 -10.32
N GLU A 29 -14.81 7.30 -10.43
CA GLU A 29 -15.27 7.82 -11.73
C GLU A 29 -14.79 9.25 -12.01
N ASN A 30 -14.51 10.03 -10.97
CA ASN A 30 -14.35 11.48 -11.07
C ASN A 30 -13.11 11.97 -10.31
N THR A 31 -12.50 13.04 -10.82
CA THR A 31 -11.45 13.80 -10.12
C THR A 31 -11.87 15.25 -9.98
N GLU A 32 -11.74 15.81 -8.77
CA GLU A 32 -12.18 17.17 -8.45
C GLU A 32 -11.02 17.96 -7.83
N PHE A 33 -10.82 19.21 -8.25
CA PHE A 33 -9.88 20.11 -7.57
C PHE A 33 -10.50 20.65 -6.28
N ILE A 34 -9.73 20.67 -5.20
CA ILE A 34 -10.24 21.06 -3.89
C ILE A 34 -9.35 22.15 -3.25
N PRO A 35 -9.94 23.07 -2.47
CA PRO A 35 -9.19 23.98 -1.63
C PRO A 35 -8.34 23.25 -0.57
N LEU A 36 -7.16 23.80 -0.23
CA LEU A 36 -6.24 23.17 0.72
C LEU A 36 -6.79 23.11 2.16
N ASP A 37 -7.52 24.13 2.59
CA ASP A 37 -8.20 24.18 3.90
C ASP A 37 -9.27 23.09 4.06
N LYS A 38 -9.75 22.53 2.95
CA LYS A 38 -10.71 21.42 2.93
C LYS A 38 -10.09 20.04 2.99
N ILE A 39 -8.77 19.89 2.82
CA ILE A 39 -8.10 18.58 2.81
C ILE A 39 -8.39 17.78 4.08
N ALA A 40 -8.26 18.43 5.25
CA ALA A 40 -8.47 17.76 6.53
C ALA A 40 -9.89 17.21 6.68
N GLU A 41 -10.90 18.01 6.34
CA GLU A 41 -12.32 17.62 6.42
C GLU A 41 -12.61 16.46 5.46
N ARG A 42 -12.24 16.61 4.17
CA ARG A 42 -12.54 15.64 3.12
C ARG A 42 -11.85 14.29 3.35
N VAL A 43 -10.60 14.27 3.80
CA VAL A 43 -9.92 13.01 4.16
C VAL A 43 -10.60 12.31 5.33
N MET A 44 -11.02 13.03 6.36
CA MET A 44 -11.74 12.42 7.48
C MET A 44 -13.12 11.86 7.06
N CYS A 45 -13.71 12.41 5.99
CA CYS A 45 -14.92 11.87 5.36
C CYS A 45 -14.66 10.68 4.41
N GLY A 46 -13.40 10.23 4.27
CA GLY A 46 -13.04 9.09 3.44
C GLY A 46 -12.62 9.41 2.02
N GLU A 47 -12.38 10.68 1.71
CA GLU A 47 -11.83 11.02 0.39
C GLU A 47 -10.33 10.77 0.31
N VAL A 48 -9.87 10.43 -0.89
CA VAL A 48 -8.45 10.21 -1.18
C VAL A 48 -7.94 11.40 -1.97
N ILE A 49 -6.90 12.06 -1.47
CA ILE A 49 -6.44 13.34 -1.99
C ILE A 49 -5.02 13.22 -2.51
N VAL A 50 -4.76 13.70 -3.72
CA VAL A 50 -3.40 13.90 -4.25
C VAL A 50 -3.06 15.37 -4.20
N VAL A 51 -1.93 15.70 -3.56
CA VAL A 51 -1.35 17.04 -3.53
C VAL A 51 -0.11 17.05 -4.41
N SER A 52 -0.22 17.65 -5.59
CA SER A 52 0.88 17.69 -6.55
C SER A 52 1.97 18.67 -6.12
N LYS A 53 3.23 18.32 -6.39
CA LYS A 53 4.43 19.09 -6.03
C LYS A 53 4.46 19.48 -4.55
N CYS A 54 3.94 18.61 -3.70
CA CYS A 54 3.77 18.87 -2.26
C CYS A 54 5.11 19.23 -1.63
N LEU A 55 6.12 18.37 -1.76
CA LEU A 55 7.45 18.57 -1.17
C LEU A 55 8.19 19.78 -1.74
N GLN A 56 8.05 20.06 -3.04
CA GLN A 56 8.67 21.20 -3.69
C GLN A 56 8.10 22.50 -3.11
N THR A 57 6.78 22.57 -2.97
CA THR A 57 6.12 23.79 -2.49
C THR A 57 6.39 24.05 -1.03
N ILE A 58 6.47 23.02 -0.18
CA ILE A 58 6.85 23.21 1.23
C ILE A 58 8.37 23.37 1.45
N GLY A 59 9.20 23.17 0.42
CA GLY A 59 10.65 23.38 0.44
C GLY A 59 11.47 22.20 0.98
N TYR A 60 10.97 20.97 0.86
CA TYR A 60 11.58 19.76 1.41
C TYR A 60 12.10 18.76 0.37
N PHE A 61 11.73 18.88 -0.90
CA PHE A 61 12.05 17.86 -1.91
C PHE A 61 13.56 17.59 -2.04
N GLU A 62 14.36 18.60 -2.37
CA GLU A 62 15.82 18.45 -2.47
C GLU A 62 16.47 18.03 -1.14
N ARG A 63 15.95 18.54 -0.01
CA ARG A 63 16.48 18.19 1.32
C ARG A 63 16.30 16.71 1.63
N ILE A 64 15.14 16.15 1.30
CA ILE A 64 14.87 14.72 1.50
C ILE A 64 15.71 13.89 0.52
N LYS A 65 15.77 14.29 -0.76
CA LYS A 65 16.59 13.62 -1.77
C LYS A 65 18.06 13.52 -1.34
N GLU A 66 18.68 14.61 -0.93
CA GLU A 66 20.07 14.60 -0.47
C GLU A 66 20.25 13.80 0.83
N ALA A 67 19.28 13.85 1.74
CA ALA A 67 19.30 13.03 2.96
C ALA A 67 19.23 11.53 2.66
N SER A 68 18.46 11.13 1.65
CA SER A 68 18.37 9.74 1.19
C SER A 68 19.65 9.28 0.48
N LEU A 69 20.27 10.15 -0.34
CA LEU A 69 21.58 9.87 -0.94
C LEU A 69 22.68 9.74 0.12
N GLU A 70 22.65 10.58 1.15
CA GLU A 70 23.56 10.48 2.29
C GLU A 70 23.36 9.17 3.05
N ALA A 71 22.12 8.70 3.23
CA ALA A 71 21.85 7.41 3.85
C ALA A 71 22.45 6.25 3.04
N ILE A 72 22.29 6.27 1.72
CA ILE A 72 22.87 5.29 0.81
C ILE A 72 24.40 5.35 0.90
N ARG A 73 24.99 6.54 0.88
CA ARG A 73 26.44 6.75 1.00
C ARG A 73 27.00 6.16 2.30
N GLN A 74 26.32 6.37 3.42
CA GLN A 74 26.73 5.81 4.72
C GLN A 74 26.60 4.29 4.76
N ALA A 75 25.60 3.73 4.09
CA ALA A 75 25.33 2.30 4.10
C ALA A 75 26.26 1.51 3.17
N VAL A 76 26.53 2.02 1.96
CA VAL A 76 27.17 1.25 0.88
C VAL A 76 28.26 2.02 0.10
N GLY A 77 28.60 3.24 0.50
CA GLY A 77 29.71 4.02 -0.06
C GLY A 77 29.33 5.07 -1.11
N GLU A 78 30.30 5.95 -1.41
CA GLU A 78 30.15 7.13 -2.31
C GLU A 78 29.82 6.73 -3.75
N GLU A 79 30.43 5.66 -4.26
CA GLU A 79 30.27 5.23 -5.64
C GLU A 79 28.81 4.89 -5.95
N LYS A 80 28.19 4.02 -5.15
CA LYS A 80 26.79 3.63 -5.31
C LYS A 80 25.86 4.83 -5.09
N ALA A 81 26.14 5.70 -4.12
CA ALA A 81 25.35 6.93 -3.91
C ALA A 81 25.39 7.86 -5.13
N THR A 82 26.56 8.05 -5.75
CA THR A 82 26.71 8.84 -6.98
C THR A 82 25.95 8.20 -8.14
N GLN A 83 26.05 6.88 -8.32
CA GLN A 83 25.27 6.18 -9.34
C GLN A 83 23.75 6.33 -9.17
N ILE A 84 23.24 6.31 -7.93
CA ILE A 84 21.81 6.57 -7.66
C ILE A 84 21.44 8.03 -7.95
N ARG A 85 22.31 8.99 -7.61
CA ARG A 85 22.09 10.40 -7.93
C ARG A 85 21.92 10.62 -9.44
N ASP A 86 22.74 9.94 -10.25
CA ASP A 86 22.75 10.09 -11.71
C ASP A 86 21.63 9.31 -12.39
N LYS A 87 21.34 8.08 -11.92
CA LYS A 87 20.34 7.18 -12.54
C LYS A 87 18.92 7.35 -11.99
N GLY A 88 18.76 8.01 -10.84
CA GLY A 88 17.49 8.09 -10.11
C GLY A 88 17.27 6.92 -9.14
N PHE A 89 16.33 7.11 -8.20
CA PHE A 89 15.98 6.08 -7.20
C PHE A 89 15.24 4.89 -7.83
N GLU A 90 14.67 5.08 -9.01
CA GLU A 90 14.02 4.04 -9.81
C GLU A 90 14.98 2.92 -10.21
N ALA A 91 16.26 3.26 -10.36
CA ALA A 91 17.33 2.32 -10.68
C ALA A 91 17.95 1.66 -9.44
N LEU A 92 17.37 1.83 -8.23
CA LEU A 92 18.01 1.39 -6.99
C LEU A 92 18.38 -0.09 -6.98
N HIS A 93 17.49 -0.96 -7.42
CA HIS A 93 17.75 -2.41 -7.52
C HIS A 93 18.81 -2.81 -8.55
N ARG A 94 19.25 -1.89 -9.41
CA ARG A 94 20.30 -2.11 -10.43
C ARG A 94 21.68 -1.67 -9.92
N VAL A 95 21.72 -0.92 -8.82
CA VAL A 95 22.95 -0.33 -8.25
C VAL A 95 23.24 -0.90 -6.86
N ILE A 96 22.20 -1.14 -6.06
CA ILE A 96 22.29 -1.68 -4.71
C ILE A 96 21.99 -3.17 -4.75
N ASP A 97 22.90 -3.97 -4.20
CA ASP A 97 22.71 -5.41 -4.12
C ASP A 97 21.61 -5.72 -3.09
N LEU A 98 20.82 -6.76 -3.34
CA LEU A 98 19.70 -7.12 -2.46
C LEU A 98 20.14 -7.40 -1.01
N ASP A 99 21.34 -7.93 -0.84
CA ASP A 99 21.92 -8.22 0.48
C ASP A 99 22.33 -6.93 1.25
N GLU A 100 22.42 -5.79 0.57
CA GLU A 100 22.74 -4.47 1.15
C GLU A 100 21.48 -3.64 1.48
N ILE A 101 20.33 -3.97 0.90
CA ILE A 101 19.05 -3.27 1.13
C ILE A 101 18.72 -3.10 2.62
N PRO A 102 18.96 -4.09 3.51
CA PRO A 102 18.72 -3.89 4.93
C PRO A 102 19.53 -2.74 5.55
N SER A 103 20.81 -2.61 5.19
CA SER A 103 21.68 -1.54 5.66
C SER A 103 21.21 -0.18 5.13
N VAL A 104 20.90 -0.09 3.83
CA VAL A 104 20.37 1.13 3.20
C VAL A 104 19.05 1.55 3.86
N SER A 105 18.14 0.60 4.09
CA SER A 105 16.88 0.85 4.77
C SER A 105 17.11 1.40 6.18
N ASN A 106 17.95 0.75 6.99
CA ASN A 106 18.21 1.18 8.38
C ASN A 106 18.80 2.59 8.44
N CYS A 107 19.82 2.89 7.65
CA CYS A 107 20.40 4.24 7.56
C CYS A 107 19.37 5.28 7.12
N SER A 108 18.52 4.93 6.14
CA SER A 108 17.47 5.84 5.65
C SER A 108 16.43 6.13 6.73
N TYR A 109 16.01 5.13 7.50
CA TYR A 109 15.10 5.32 8.63
C TYR A 109 15.69 6.28 9.68
N GLU A 110 16.97 6.13 10.03
CA GLU A 110 17.63 7.00 11.02
C GLU A 110 17.68 8.46 10.57
N ILE A 111 18.10 8.70 9.32
CA ILE A 111 18.23 10.06 8.78
C ILE A 111 16.85 10.72 8.59
N ILE A 112 15.89 10.00 8.00
CA ILE A 112 14.56 10.56 7.72
C ILE A 112 13.78 10.81 9.03
N ARG A 113 13.93 9.97 10.06
CA ARG A 113 13.33 10.20 11.38
C ARG A 113 13.75 11.54 11.98
N ALA A 114 14.97 11.99 11.77
CA ALA A 114 15.42 13.30 12.25
C ALA A 114 14.73 14.48 11.53
N LEU A 115 14.26 14.29 10.30
CA LEU A 115 13.55 15.30 9.51
C LEU A 115 12.03 15.32 9.79
N ALA A 116 11.48 14.19 10.24
CA ALA A 116 10.04 13.96 10.37
C ALA A 116 9.30 15.03 11.19
N PRO A 117 9.78 15.50 12.37
CA PRO A 117 9.04 16.49 13.15
C PRO A 117 8.86 17.83 12.44
N ALA A 118 9.90 18.29 11.72
CA ALA A 118 9.83 19.55 10.99
C ALA A 118 8.93 19.41 9.75
N LEU A 119 9.09 18.30 9.01
CA LEU A 119 8.27 18.00 7.84
C LEU A 119 6.77 17.88 8.22
N ALA A 120 6.44 17.15 9.28
CA ALA A 120 5.06 16.99 9.74
C ALA A 120 4.41 18.33 10.12
N ARG A 121 5.15 19.22 10.81
CA ARG A 121 4.63 20.57 11.14
C ARG A 121 4.35 21.40 9.89
N ASP A 122 5.26 21.38 8.92
CA ASP A 122 5.10 22.15 7.69
C ASP A 122 3.98 21.58 6.81
N LEU A 123 3.81 20.26 6.76
CA LEU A 123 2.66 19.61 6.12
C LEU A 123 1.35 20.10 6.76
N VAL A 124 1.21 20.04 8.10
CA VAL A 124 -0.02 20.47 8.78
C VAL A 124 -0.29 21.96 8.57
N LYS A 125 0.73 22.82 8.67
CA LYS A 125 0.56 24.27 8.52
C LYS A 125 0.32 24.72 7.08
N LYS A 126 1.05 24.18 6.11
CA LYS A 126 1.06 24.66 4.72
C LYS A 126 0.12 23.87 3.81
N VAL A 127 -0.06 22.57 4.05
CA VAL A 127 -0.92 21.69 3.22
C VAL A 127 -2.29 21.55 3.85
N PHE A 128 -2.39 21.13 5.11
CA PHE A 128 -3.69 21.03 5.80
C PHE A 128 -4.24 22.39 6.29
N GLN A 129 -3.46 23.47 6.13
CA GLN A 129 -3.78 24.85 6.57
C GLN A 129 -4.28 24.94 8.01
N LYS A 130 -3.81 24.06 8.90
CA LYS A 130 -4.18 24.03 10.32
C LYS A 130 -3.07 24.63 11.18
N GLN A 131 -3.46 25.48 12.12
CA GLN A 131 -2.57 26.04 13.15
C GLN A 131 -2.73 25.34 14.51
N THR A 132 -3.69 24.44 14.62
CA THR A 132 -3.95 23.69 15.85
C THR A 132 -2.89 22.60 16.08
N PRO A 133 -2.68 22.22 17.35
CA PRO A 133 -1.84 21.07 17.68
C PRO A 133 -2.35 19.78 17.06
N PHE A 134 -1.42 18.85 16.81
CA PHE A 134 -1.69 17.54 16.24
C PHE A 134 -0.71 16.52 16.82
N TYR A 135 -0.85 15.25 16.44
CA TYR A 135 0.07 14.19 16.82
C TYR A 135 0.64 13.52 15.57
N PHE A 136 1.89 13.11 15.61
CA PHE A 136 2.51 12.39 14.49
C PHE A 136 3.32 11.20 14.99
N GLU A 137 3.38 10.14 14.18
CA GLU A 137 4.21 8.99 14.44
C GLU A 137 5.70 9.41 14.40
N GLU A 138 6.44 9.09 15.46
CA GLU A 138 7.83 9.48 15.61
C GLU A 138 8.73 8.96 14.48
N SER A 139 8.46 7.74 14.00
CA SER A 139 9.28 7.05 13.00
C SER A 139 8.48 6.91 11.70
N PRO A 140 8.73 7.75 10.69
CA PRO A 140 8.08 7.60 9.39
C PRO A 140 8.51 6.29 8.72
N ASN A 141 7.66 5.77 7.83
CA ASN A 141 8.02 4.61 7.03
C ASN A 141 8.83 5.03 5.81
N VAL A 142 9.97 4.37 5.60
CA VAL A 142 10.82 4.54 4.42
C VAL A 142 10.79 3.23 3.64
N ARG A 143 10.35 3.27 2.38
CA ARG A 143 10.01 2.06 1.62
C ARG A 143 10.70 2.10 0.26
N PHE A 144 11.60 1.14 0.03
CA PHE A 144 12.24 0.87 -1.25
C PHE A 144 11.62 -0.39 -1.84
N HIS A 145 10.47 -0.24 -2.47
CA HIS A 145 9.68 -1.36 -2.98
C HIS A 145 10.30 -1.81 -4.32
N ILE A 146 10.86 -3.01 -4.35
CA ILE A 146 11.73 -3.51 -5.42
C ILE A 146 10.93 -4.39 -6.39
N PRO A 147 11.23 -4.39 -7.70
CA PRO A 147 10.57 -5.28 -8.66
C PRO A 147 10.53 -6.73 -8.18
N PHE A 148 9.36 -7.35 -8.28
CA PHE A 148 9.08 -8.68 -7.73
C PHE A 148 10.07 -9.71 -8.26
N ASP A 149 10.31 -9.71 -9.58
CA ASP A 149 11.25 -10.64 -10.24
C ASP A 149 12.70 -10.49 -9.76
N VAL A 150 13.05 -9.32 -9.22
CA VAL A 150 14.36 -9.09 -8.62
C VAL A 150 14.38 -9.63 -7.20
N VAL A 151 13.39 -9.27 -6.37
CA VAL A 151 13.28 -9.74 -4.97
C VAL A 151 13.20 -11.26 -4.87
N GLU A 152 12.53 -11.90 -5.83
CA GLU A 152 12.32 -13.33 -5.86
C GLU A 152 13.64 -14.13 -5.84
N LYS A 153 14.71 -13.58 -6.43
CA LYS A 153 16.09 -14.14 -6.39
C LYS A 153 16.66 -14.24 -4.96
N ARG A 154 16.04 -13.54 -4.00
CA ARG A 154 16.36 -13.53 -2.58
C ARG A 154 15.10 -13.72 -1.72
N ARG A 155 14.10 -14.51 -2.19
CA ARG A 155 12.84 -14.77 -1.47
C ARG A 155 13.04 -15.04 0.02
N LYS A 156 14.01 -15.88 0.40
CA LYS A 156 14.29 -16.22 1.81
C LYS A 156 14.67 -15.02 2.68
N LEU A 157 15.35 -14.01 2.12
CA LEU A 157 15.74 -12.80 2.85
C LEU A 157 14.54 -11.90 3.11
N PHE A 158 13.63 -11.81 2.14
CA PHE A 158 12.49 -10.89 2.14
C PHE A 158 11.13 -11.54 2.45
N SER A 159 11.10 -12.82 2.83
CA SER A 159 9.87 -13.53 3.17
C SER A 159 9.28 -13.17 4.54
N ASN A 160 10.04 -12.45 5.38
CA ASN A 160 9.58 -12.01 6.69
C ASN A 160 8.60 -10.84 6.56
N GLN A 161 7.50 -10.87 7.33
CA GLN A 161 6.50 -9.79 7.40
C GLN A 161 7.08 -8.40 7.65
N TYR A 162 8.24 -8.29 8.32
CA TYR A 162 8.97 -7.03 8.49
C TYR A 162 9.22 -6.28 7.17
N TRP A 163 9.39 -7.01 6.07
CA TRP A 163 9.67 -6.46 4.74
C TRP A 163 8.41 -6.14 3.92
N ASN A 164 7.25 -6.64 4.34
CA ASN A 164 5.99 -6.38 3.67
C ASN A 164 5.66 -4.89 3.67
N GLY A 165 5.33 -4.36 2.50
CA GLY A 165 5.10 -2.94 2.27
C GLY A 165 6.36 -2.09 2.28
N LYS A 166 7.54 -2.66 2.59
CA LYS A 166 8.83 -1.95 2.53
C LYS A 166 9.61 -2.30 1.28
N VAL A 167 9.89 -3.59 1.08
CA VAL A 167 10.64 -4.14 -0.05
C VAL A 167 9.73 -5.00 -0.93
N THR A 168 8.82 -5.75 -0.31
CA THR A 168 7.78 -6.56 -0.95
C THR A 168 6.41 -5.90 -0.81
N ALA A 169 5.41 -6.42 -1.52
CA ALA A 169 4.04 -5.95 -1.40
C ALA A 169 3.46 -6.26 -0.01
N HIS A 170 2.38 -5.55 0.34
CA HIS A 170 1.59 -5.83 1.53
C HIS A 170 0.13 -5.97 1.11
N GLY A 171 -0.51 -7.07 1.49
CA GLY A 171 -1.91 -7.32 1.19
C GLY A 171 -2.87 -6.30 1.81
N PRO A 172 -4.16 -6.39 1.47
CA PRO A 172 -5.20 -5.47 1.95
C PRO A 172 -5.30 -5.44 3.47
N HIS A 173 -5.27 -4.23 4.03
CA HIS A 173 -5.41 -4.00 5.47
C HIS A 173 -5.97 -2.62 5.81
N HIS A 174 -6.47 -2.48 7.04
CA HIS A 174 -6.62 -1.19 7.71
C HIS A 174 -5.39 -0.93 8.58
N ASP A 175 -4.99 0.33 8.72
CA ASP A 175 -3.83 0.69 9.56
C ASP A 175 -4.08 0.34 11.05
N SER A 176 -5.33 0.46 11.51
CA SER A 176 -5.72 0.11 12.88
C SER A 176 -5.51 -1.36 13.24
N TRP A 177 -5.50 -2.27 12.25
CA TRP A 177 -5.14 -3.67 12.46
C TRP A 177 -3.71 -3.82 12.96
N TYR A 178 -2.83 -2.92 12.52
CA TYR A 178 -1.44 -2.83 12.96
C TYR A 178 -1.24 -1.77 14.05
N GLN A 179 -2.26 -1.59 14.90
CA GLN A 179 -2.20 -0.81 16.14
C GLN A 179 -2.04 0.71 15.94
N CYS A 180 -2.23 1.20 14.71
CA CYS A 180 -2.33 2.63 14.46
C CYS A 180 -3.67 3.18 14.97
N PRO A 181 -3.78 4.51 15.18
CA PRO A 181 -5.03 5.13 15.58
C PRO A 181 -6.10 4.99 14.49
N ILE A 182 -7.36 4.81 14.89
CA ILE A 182 -8.51 4.76 13.97
C ILE A 182 -8.82 6.10 13.33
N ASN A 183 -8.29 7.20 13.86
CA ASN A 183 -8.40 8.54 13.30
C ASN A 183 -7.08 9.01 12.66
N CYS A 184 -6.26 8.06 12.21
CA CYS A 184 -5.00 8.33 11.53
C CYS A 184 -5.22 8.86 10.12
N VAL A 185 -4.41 9.82 9.72
CA VAL A 185 -4.22 10.28 8.36
C VAL A 185 -2.83 9.86 7.90
N ASN A 186 -2.77 9.18 6.77
CA ASN A 186 -1.54 8.87 6.06
C ASN A 186 -1.21 9.99 5.08
N VAL A 187 0.05 10.42 5.09
CA VAL A 187 0.65 11.27 4.05
C VAL A 187 1.76 10.43 3.40
N TRP A 188 1.44 9.85 2.25
CA TRP A 188 2.30 8.95 1.50
C TRP A 188 2.94 9.69 0.33
N ILE A 189 4.25 9.90 0.41
CA ILE A 189 4.97 10.85 -0.42
C ILE A 189 5.90 10.13 -1.38
N ALA A 190 5.74 10.41 -2.67
CA ALA A 190 6.62 9.93 -3.72
C ALA A 190 7.97 10.65 -3.64
N ILE A 191 9.07 9.90 -3.48
CA ILE A 191 10.43 10.47 -3.56
C ILE A 191 11.07 10.10 -4.91
N GLY A 192 10.85 8.88 -5.38
CA GLY A 192 10.92 8.51 -6.80
C GLY A 192 9.52 8.47 -7.41
N SER A 193 9.46 8.25 -8.72
CA SER A 193 8.20 8.09 -9.46
C SER A 193 7.43 6.85 -9.01
N VAL A 194 6.10 6.99 -8.97
CA VAL A 194 5.16 5.90 -8.70
C VAL A 194 4.33 5.68 -9.95
N LYS A 195 4.23 4.44 -10.38
CA LYS A 195 3.51 4.02 -11.59
C LYS A 195 2.50 2.94 -11.23
N ILE A 196 1.48 2.78 -12.07
CA ILE A 196 0.59 1.63 -11.97
C ILE A 196 1.42 0.35 -12.07
N GLY A 197 1.13 -0.62 -11.20
CA GLY A 197 1.92 -1.83 -11.06
C GLY A 197 3.12 -1.69 -10.13
N ASN A 198 3.31 -0.57 -9.44
CA ASN A 198 4.22 -0.50 -8.29
C ASN A 198 3.68 0.36 -7.13
N GLY A 199 2.49 0.94 -7.27
CA GLY A 199 1.89 1.93 -6.38
C GLY A 199 1.10 1.37 -5.21
N LEU A 200 0.19 2.21 -4.70
CA LEU A 200 -0.74 1.89 -3.62
C LEU A 200 -2.12 1.67 -4.22
N SER A 201 -2.89 0.75 -3.65
CA SER A 201 -4.30 0.53 -3.95
C SER A 201 -5.15 0.96 -2.76
N VAL A 202 -6.21 1.72 -2.99
CA VAL A 202 -7.22 2.09 -1.98
C VAL A 202 -8.57 1.56 -2.43
N TYR A 203 -9.41 1.11 -1.48
CA TYR A 203 -10.73 0.51 -1.76
C TYR A 203 -11.86 1.34 -1.13
N PRO A 204 -12.34 2.40 -1.80
CA PRO A 204 -13.31 3.34 -1.22
C PRO A 204 -14.68 2.73 -0.86
N GLN A 205 -15.12 1.69 -1.57
CA GLN A 205 -16.45 1.06 -1.42
C GLN A 205 -16.61 0.33 -0.09
N VAL A 206 -15.52 0.10 0.62
CA VAL A 206 -15.49 -0.48 1.97
C VAL A 206 -14.92 0.48 3.00
N TYR A 207 -14.76 1.77 2.67
CA TYR A 207 -14.40 2.77 3.65
C TYR A 207 -15.43 2.80 4.80
N GLY A 208 -14.93 2.84 6.03
CA GLY A 208 -15.76 2.83 7.24
C GLY A 208 -16.28 1.45 7.65
N LYS A 209 -16.11 0.41 6.81
CA LYS A 209 -16.41 -0.97 7.17
C LYS A 209 -15.25 -1.60 7.94
N ARG A 210 -15.55 -2.44 8.92
CA ARG A 210 -14.60 -3.29 9.63
C ARG A 210 -14.65 -4.69 9.05
N LEU A 211 -13.80 -4.97 8.08
CA LEU A 211 -13.79 -6.29 7.44
C LEU A 211 -13.16 -7.36 8.35
N PRO A 212 -13.62 -8.63 8.27
CA PRO A 212 -13.04 -9.71 9.03
C PRO A 212 -11.61 -10.00 8.56
N CYS A 213 -10.71 -10.18 9.53
CA CYS A 213 -9.32 -10.55 9.29
C CYS A 213 -8.89 -11.67 10.24
N THR A 214 -7.83 -12.37 9.87
CA THR A 214 -7.16 -13.38 10.71
C THR A 214 -6.41 -12.72 11.86
N GLU A 215 -5.98 -13.50 12.86
CA GLU A 215 -5.18 -13.00 14.00
C GLU A 215 -3.82 -12.39 13.58
N ASP A 216 -3.30 -12.77 12.40
CA ASP A 216 -2.11 -12.17 11.79
C ASP A 216 -2.44 -11.02 10.82
N GLY A 217 -3.69 -10.55 10.81
CA GLY A 217 -4.16 -9.34 10.14
C GLY A 217 -4.24 -9.45 8.64
N LYS A 218 -4.45 -10.67 8.14
CA LYS A 218 -4.76 -10.89 6.73
C LYS A 218 -6.27 -10.84 6.56
N ILE A 219 -6.71 -10.16 5.53
CA ILE A 219 -8.12 -10.17 5.13
C ILE A 219 -8.61 -11.60 4.89
N VAL A 220 -9.82 -11.93 5.34
CA VAL A 220 -10.45 -13.23 5.01
C VAL A 220 -10.76 -13.28 3.50
N GLN A 221 -10.55 -14.43 2.86
CA GLN A 221 -10.59 -14.56 1.39
C GLN A 221 -11.95 -14.25 0.75
N ASN A 222 -13.07 -14.49 1.45
CA ASN A 222 -14.43 -14.35 0.92
C ASN A 222 -15.01 -12.94 1.09
N GLN A 223 -14.15 -11.91 1.16
CA GLN A 223 -14.58 -10.52 1.34
C GLN A 223 -14.52 -9.77 0.02
N TYR A 224 -15.60 -9.05 -0.30
CA TYR A 224 -15.71 -8.25 -1.52
C TYR A 224 -15.56 -6.77 -1.19
N PHE A 225 -14.53 -6.16 -1.76
CA PHE A 225 -14.21 -4.74 -1.50
C PHE A 225 -14.32 -3.84 -2.73
N GLY A 226 -14.81 -4.35 -3.86
CA GLY A 226 -15.03 -3.59 -5.08
C GLY A 226 -13.75 -3.22 -5.83
N SER A 227 -13.88 -2.29 -6.78
CA SER A 227 -12.78 -1.81 -7.62
C SER A 227 -11.85 -0.87 -6.85
N THR A 228 -10.58 -0.88 -7.22
CA THR A 228 -9.54 -0.07 -6.57
C THR A 228 -9.38 1.31 -7.19
N LEU A 229 -8.87 2.23 -6.37
CA LEU A 229 -8.13 3.40 -6.83
C LEU A 229 -6.64 3.08 -6.83
N ASN A 230 -5.99 3.27 -7.97
CA ASN A 230 -4.54 3.23 -8.14
C ASN A 230 -4.04 4.60 -8.59
N PHE A 231 -2.79 4.93 -8.29
CA PHE A 231 -2.26 6.28 -8.47
C PHE A 231 -0.90 6.25 -9.14
N GLU A 232 -0.72 7.11 -10.13
CA GLU A 232 0.60 7.55 -10.55
C GLU A 232 0.95 8.84 -9.83
N LEU A 233 2.16 8.91 -9.28
CA LEU A 233 2.66 10.09 -8.58
C LEU A 233 4.01 10.47 -9.14
N GLU A 234 4.18 11.75 -9.41
CA GLU A 234 5.48 12.29 -9.77
C GLU A 234 6.32 12.53 -8.49
N PRO A 235 7.66 12.50 -8.58
CA PRO A 235 8.50 12.79 -7.42
C PRO A 235 8.11 14.10 -6.73
N GLY A 236 7.84 14.02 -5.43
CA GLY A 236 7.43 15.13 -4.57
C GLY A 236 5.92 15.28 -4.37
N ASP A 237 5.09 14.55 -5.12
CA ASP A 237 3.64 14.46 -4.89
C ASP A 237 3.34 13.72 -3.58
N ALA A 238 2.23 14.06 -2.93
CA ALA A 238 1.75 13.41 -1.72
C ALA A 238 0.32 12.88 -1.90
N LEU A 239 0.12 11.59 -1.65
CA LEU A 239 -1.18 10.95 -1.50
C LEU A 239 -1.60 11.01 -0.03
N ILE A 240 -2.76 11.58 0.25
CA ILE A 240 -3.31 11.77 1.58
C ILE A 240 -4.62 11.00 1.70
N PHE A 241 -4.71 10.10 2.68
CA PHE A 241 -5.89 9.27 2.89
C PHE A 241 -6.05 8.89 4.36
N HIS A 242 -7.27 8.54 4.75
CA HIS A 242 -7.58 8.09 6.10
C HIS A 242 -7.09 6.65 6.34
N GLY A 243 -6.52 6.35 7.51
CA GLY A 243 -5.94 5.04 7.85
C GLY A 243 -6.93 3.88 7.87
N GLU A 244 -8.22 4.17 8.02
CA GLU A 244 -9.31 3.18 7.93
C GLU A 244 -9.82 2.94 6.51
N HIS A 245 -9.19 3.52 5.48
CA HIS A 245 -9.33 2.93 4.15
C HIS A 245 -8.72 1.53 4.16
N LEU A 246 -9.44 0.55 3.61
CA LEU A 246 -8.77 -0.68 3.21
C LEU A 246 -7.79 -0.29 2.10
N HIS A 247 -6.55 -0.73 2.22
CA HIS A 247 -5.52 -0.42 1.23
C HIS A 247 -4.46 -1.51 1.16
N SER A 248 -3.76 -1.60 0.03
CA SER A 248 -2.69 -2.57 -0.21
C SER A 248 -1.58 -1.94 -1.04
N SER A 249 -0.40 -2.57 -1.04
CA SER A 249 0.58 -2.28 -2.10
C SER A 249 0.26 -3.10 -3.32
N GLU A 250 0.36 -2.50 -4.50
CA GLU A 250 0.46 -3.32 -5.71
C GLU A 250 1.69 -4.23 -5.60
N ILE A 251 1.69 -5.39 -6.24
CA ILE A 251 2.94 -6.11 -6.48
C ILE A 251 3.80 -5.26 -7.41
N ASN A 252 5.09 -5.07 -7.10
CA ASN A 252 5.97 -4.31 -8.02
C ASN A 252 6.25 -5.15 -9.27
N SER A 253 5.39 -4.98 -10.25
CA SER A 253 5.40 -5.63 -11.57
C SER A 253 6.08 -4.77 -12.64
N THR A 254 6.59 -3.60 -12.26
CA THR A 254 7.38 -2.71 -13.13
C THR A 254 8.85 -3.07 -13.10
N ASP A 255 9.64 -2.48 -14.01
CA ASP A 255 11.10 -2.57 -13.99
C ASP A 255 11.76 -1.49 -13.10
N LEU A 256 10.98 -0.74 -12.31
CA LEU A 256 11.42 0.40 -11.50
C LEU A 256 11.31 0.09 -10.00
N SER A 257 12.32 0.48 -9.22
CA SER A 257 12.21 0.54 -7.76
C SER A 257 11.35 1.73 -7.35
N ARG A 258 10.28 1.49 -6.58
CA ARG A 258 9.50 2.58 -5.99
C ARG A 258 10.15 3.04 -4.70
N TYR A 259 10.43 4.33 -4.58
CA TYR A 259 10.89 4.96 -3.34
C TYR A 259 9.89 5.96 -2.78
N VAL A 260 9.36 5.68 -1.59
CA VAL A 260 8.38 6.52 -0.90
C VAL A 260 8.67 6.68 0.59
N ILE A 261 8.18 7.79 1.14
CA ILE A 261 8.17 8.07 2.58
C ILE A 261 6.73 8.27 3.02
N SER A 262 6.30 7.56 4.07
CA SER A 262 4.97 7.69 4.65
C SER A 262 5.06 8.30 6.04
N LEU A 263 4.34 9.39 6.27
CA LEU A 263 4.10 9.95 7.59
C LEU A 263 2.68 9.61 8.02
N ARG A 264 2.53 9.21 9.30
CA ARG A 264 1.23 9.02 9.93
C ARG A 264 1.01 10.09 10.98
N MET A 265 -0.19 10.64 11.02
CA MET A 265 -0.55 11.69 11.97
C MET A 265 -2.03 11.65 12.33
N THR A 266 -2.39 12.22 13.47
CA THR A 266 -3.78 12.46 13.85
C THR A 266 -3.97 13.96 14.07
N LEU A 267 -5.00 14.53 13.45
CA LEU A 267 -5.31 15.96 13.57
C LEU A 267 -5.99 16.31 14.91
N GLU A 268 -6.42 15.28 15.64
CA GLU A 268 -6.93 15.33 17.01
C GLU A 268 -6.14 14.35 17.90
N LYS A 269 -6.54 14.19 19.16
CA LYS A 269 -5.98 13.17 20.05
C LYS A 269 -6.11 11.77 19.40
N PRO A 270 -5.03 10.95 19.36
CA PRO A 270 -5.09 9.60 18.82
C PRO A 270 -6.13 8.74 19.54
N LYS A 271 -6.94 8.02 18.75
CA LYS A 271 -7.94 7.06 19.24
C LYS A 271 -7.51 5.66 18.79
N PHE A 272 -7.36 4.72 19.70
CA PHE A 272 -6.95 3.34 19.39
C PHE A 272 -8.10 2.38 19.69
N LEU A 273 -8.15 1.24 19.01
CA LEU A 273 -9.17 0.20 19.24
C LEU A 273 -9.00 -0.49 20.61
N ASP A 274 -7.79 -0.49 21.18
CA ASP A 274 -7.48 -0.97 22.53
C ASP A 274 -6.19 -0.28 23.06
N LYS A 275 -5.60 -0.76 24.18
CA LYS A 275 -4.29 -0.39 24.74
C LYS A 275 -3.14 -0.70 23.77
N SER A 276 -3.05 0.11 22.72
CA SER A 276 -2.02 0.00 21.70
C SER A 276 -0.64 0.37 22.25
N PRO A 277 0.40 -0.47 22.08
CA PRO A 277 1.76 -0.08 22.43
C PRO A 277 2.30 1.05 21.54
N TYR A 278 1.69 1.28 20.35
CA TYR A 278 2.00 2.40 19.46
C TYR A 278 1.53 3.74 20.01
N GLU A 279 0.71 3.80 21.05
CA GLU A 279 0.34 5.07 21.69
C GLU A 279 1.58 5.91 22.05
N ASN A 280 2.66 5.27 22.48
CA ASN A 280 3.92 5.92 22.84
C ASN A 280 4.79 6.33 21.64
N ASN A 281 4.39 5.96 20.42
CA ASN A 281 5.06 6.37 19.19
C ASN A 281 4.49 7.70 18.65
N TYR A 282 3.33 8.16 19.14
CA TYR A 282 2.72 9.42 18.69
C TYR A 282 3.19 10.60 19.53
N ILE A 283 3.82 11.57 18.87
CA ILE A 283 4.40 12.77 19.48
C ILE A 283 3.45 13.94 19.31
N TYR A 284 3.16 14.65 20.41
CA TYR A 284 2.39 15.89 20.40
C TYR A 284 3.20 17.06 19.81
N SER A 285 2.64 17.77 18.82
CA SER A 285 3.35 18.73 17.98
C SER A 285 3.85 19.99 18.72
N GLU A 286 3.19 20.42 19.80
CA GLU A 286 3.57 21.63 20.56
C GLU A 286 4.78 21.44 21.49
N CYS A 287 5.39 20.25 21.55
CA CYS A 287 6.55 20.04 22.43
C CYS A 287 7.82 20.82 22.05
N HIS A 288 7.75 21.74 21.10
CA HIS A 288 8.78 22.72 20.84
C HIS A 288 8.24 24.14 20.98
N ASP A 289 8.15 24.58 22.24
CA ASP A 289 8.60 25.90 22.72
C ASP A 289 8.81 25.93 24.26
N GLY A 290 9.44 24.90 24.86
CA GLY A 290 9.83 24.98 26.29
C GLY A 290 10.20 23.70 27.05
N PHE A 291 10.50 23.87 28.34
CA PHE A 291 10.94 22.84 29.30
C PHE A 291 9.97 21.65 29.42
N LYS A 292 8.65 21.88 29.32
CA LYS A 292 7.63 20.82 29.39
C LYS A 292 7.70 19.82 28.24
N GLY A 293 8.02 20.26 27.02
CA GLY A 293 8.16 19.38 25.85
C GLY A 293 9.43 18.52 25.91
N LYS A 294 10.49 19.01 26.54
CA LYS A 294 11.67 18.20 26.85
C LYS A 294 11.37 17.15 27.93
N LEU A 295 10.56 17.49 28.93
CA LEU A 295 10.16 16.57 30.00
C LEU A 295 9.24 15.45 29.48
N SER A 296 8.28 15.74 28.61
CA SER A 296 7.43 14.72 27.99
C SER A 296 8.24 13.77 27.09
N GLN A 297 9.17 14.30 26.27
CA GLN A 297 10.10 13.47 25.49
C GLN A 297 11.01 12.62 26.39
N LEU A 298 11.45 13.15 27.52
CA LEU A 298 12.25 12.42 28.49
C LEU A 298 11.44 11.28 29.13
N LEU A 299 10.18 11.54 29.51
CA LEU A 299 9.28 10.54 30.06
C LEU A 299 8.95 9.43 29.05
N VAL A 300 8.74 9.77 27.77
CA VAL A 300 8.58 8.79 26.68
C VAL A 300 9.86 7.98 26.46
N LYS A 301 11.04 8.61 26.54
CA LYS A 301 12.33 7.89 26.45
C LYS A 301 12.54 6.93 27.62
N ILE A 302 12.20 7.37 28.84
CA ILE A 302 12.28 6.56 30.06
C ILE A 302 11.32 5.37 29.96
N SER A 303 10.05 5.61 29.60
CA SER A 303 9.06 4.54 29.46
C SER A 303 9.49 3.50 28.41
N ARG A 304 10.10 3.94 27.30
CA ARG A 304 10.66 3.05 26.27
C ARG A 304 11.85 2.23 26.76
N PHE A 305 12.77 2.84 27.51
CA PHE A 305 13.93 2.13 28.07
C PHE A 305 13.48 0.99 28.98
N PHE A 306 12.58 1.27 29.92
CA PHE A 306 12.01 0.26 30.82
C PHE A 306 11.26 -0.83 30.05
N LYS A 307 10.44 -0.47 29.05
CA LYS A 307 9.67 -1.44 28.26
C LYS A 307 10.55 -2.33 27.38
N LYS A 308 11.64 -1.80 26.83
CA LYS A 308 12.64 -2.58 26.07
C LYS A 308 13.35 -3.60 26.97
N GLN A 309 13.62 -3.23 28.22
CA GLN A 309 14.19 -4.13 29.22
C GLN A 309 13.20 -5.23 29.63
N ILE A 310 11.92 -4.89 29.81
CA ILE A 310 10.85 -5.87 30.13
C ILE A 310 10.63 -6.84 28.96
N ASN A 311 10.51 -6.33 27.73
CA ASN A 311 10.31 -7.17 26.53
C ASN A 311 11.53 -8.07 26.22
N SER A 312 12.73 -7.67 26.65
CA SER A 312 13.95 -8.47 26.58
C SER A 312 13.95 -9.63 27.58
N VAL A 313 13.21 -9.54 28.68
CA VAL A 313 13.18 -10.52 29.77
C VAL A 313 12.03 -11.51 29.61
N PHE A 314 10.87 -11.07 29.10
CA PHE A 314 9.65 -11.89 29.06
C PHE A 314 9.33 -12.56 27.71
N GLY A 315 10.23 -12.46 26.72
CA GLY A 315 9.98 -12.98 25.38
C GLY A 315 8.91 -12.18 24.62
N LYS A 316 9.02 -12.12 23.28
CA LYS A 316 8.00 -11.50 22.44
C LYS A 316 6.79 -12.44 22.30
N ASN A 317 5.86 -12.39 23.23
CA ASN A 317 4.47 -12.81 22.99
C ASN A 317 3.63 -11.54 22.91
N LYS A 318 2.73 -11.32 21.95
CA LYS A 318 1.93 -12.15 21.04
C LYS A 318 2.02 -11.57 19.61
N ASN A 319 1.54 -12.31 18.61
CA ASN A 319 1.16 -11.70 17.33
C ASN A 319 -0.14 -10.94 17.59
N TYR A 320 -0.16 -9.63 17.34
CA TYR A 320 -1.12 -8.69 17.93
C TYR A 320 -1.86 -7.91 16.85
N ILE A 321 -3.05 -8.38 16.53
CA ILE A 321 -4.08 -7.72 15.72
C ILE A 321 -5.39 -8.04 16.43
N LEU A 322 -6.43 -7.22 16.25
CA LEU A 322 -7.77 -7.55 16.77
C LEU A 322 -8.10 -8.98 16.37
N SER A 323 -7.93 -9.94 17.28
CA SER A 323 -8.62 -11.20 17.15
C SER A 323 -10.09 -10.84 17.28
N ALA A 324 -10.93 -11.57 16.57
CA ALA A 324 -12.38 -11.39 16.44
C ALA A 324 -13.17 -11.20 17.76
N PHE A 325 -12.51 -11.17 18.92
CA PHE A 325 -13.09 -10.98 20.25
C PHE A 325 -13.38 -9.54 20.65
N ASP A 326 -12.63 -8.53 20.18
CA ASP A 326 -12.80 -7.13 20.63
C ASP A 326 -13.65 -6.25 19.70
N ALA A 327 -14.06 -6.77 18.53
CA ALA A 327 -15.00 -6.12 17.62
C ALA A 327 -16.29 -6.94 17.54
N LEU A 328 -17.29 -6.59 18.36
CA LEU A 328 -18.57 -7.30 18.45
C LEU A 328 -19.40 -7.33 17.15
N VAL A 329 -18.99 -6.64 16.07
CA VAL A 329 -19.59 -6.76 14.73
C VAL A 329 -18.52 -6.45 13.68
N PHE A 330 -18.12 -7.44 12.88
CA PHE A 330 -17.46 -7.17 11.60
C PHE A 330 -18.53 -6.86 10.54
N ASP A 331 -18.23 -5.93 9.65
CA ASP A 331 -19.00 -5.68 8.44
C ASP A 331 -18.67 -6.78 7.42
N ASP A 332 -19.29 -7.95 7.58
CA ASP A 332 -19.09 -9.07 6.67
C ASP A 332 -19.66 -8.73 5.28
N THR A 333 -18.76 -8.68 4.29
CA THR A 333 -19.08 -8.39 2.89
C THR A 333 -19.24 -9.65 2.05
N SER A 334 -19.23 -10.84 2.67
CA SER A 334 -19.31 -12.12 1.98
C SER A 334 -20.58 -12.30 1.13
N SER A 335 -21.68 -11.64 1.51
CA SER A 335 -22.92 -11.62 0.73
C SER A 335 -22.79 -10.87 -0.60
N ASN A 336 -21.88 -9.90 -0.71
CA ASN A 336 -21.58 -9.17 -1.95
C ASN A 336 -20.57 -9.92 -2.83
N PHE A 337 -19.98 -11.00 -2.33
CA PHE A 337 -19.03 -11.79 -3.09
C PHE A 337 -19.73 -12.46 -4.29
N PRO A 338 -19.11 -12.51 -5.48
CA PRO A 338 -19.78 -13.08 -6.65
C PRO A 338 -20.21 -14.52 -6.44
N GLN A 339 -21.53 -14.74 -6.57
CA GLN A 339 -22.14 -16.05 -6.39
C GLN A 339 -21.83 -16.97 -7.58
N PRO A 340 -21.65 -18.28 -7.34
CA PRO A 340 -21.43 -19.24 -8.41
C PRO A 340 -22.60 -19.29 -9.39
N VAL A 341 -22.30 -19.52 -10.67
CA VAL A 341 -23.33 -19.83 -11.67
C VAL A 341 -23.74 -21.30 -11.61
N SER A 342 -24.94 -21.61 -12.11
CA SER A 342 -25.45 -22.98 -12.15
C SER A 342 -24.82 -23.75 -13.32
N VAL A 343 -23.97 -24.73 -13.01
CA VAL A 343 -23.21 -25.48 -14.02
C VAL A 343 -23.74 -26.91 -14.15
N LYS A 344 -23.88 -27.40 -15.39
CA LYS A 344 -24.15 -28.80 -15.72
C LYS A 344 -22.88 -29.45 -16.29
N SER A 345 -22.51 -30.61 -15.75
CA SER A 345 -21.44 -31.44 -16.31
C SER A 345 -21.98 -32.27 -17.46
N VAL A 346 -21.35 -32.17 -18.63
CA VAL A 346 -21.65 -33.01 -19.79
C VAL A 346 -20.47 -33.97 -19.97
N GLU A 347 -20.73 -35.27 -19.83
CA GLU A 347 -19.76 -36.32 -20.12
C GLU A 347 -19.62 -36.47 -21.65
N SER A 348 -18.41 -36.31 -22.18
CA SER A 348 -18.15 -36.58 -23.59
C SER A 348 -18.09 -38.10 -23.85
N ALA A 349 -18.44 -38.54 -25.06
CA ALA A 349 -18.33 -39.94 -25.47
C ALA A 349 -16.87 -40.46 -25.49
N CYS A 350 -15.88 -39.57 -25.38
CA CYS A 350 -14.47 -39.88 -25.15
C CYS A 350 -14.18 -39.67 -23.65
N GLN A 351 -13.71 -40.72 -22.97
CA GLN A 351 -13.69 -40.85 -21.50
C GLN A 351 -12.83 -39.85 -20.70
N ASP A 352 -12.21 -38.85 -21.35
CA ASP A 352 -11.25 -37.93 -20.72
C ASP A 352 -11.60 -36.43 -20.77
N GLU A 353 -12.72 -36.01 -21.37
CA GLU A 353 -13.12 -34.59 -21.42
C GLU A 353 -14.43 -34.33 -20.66
N THR A 354 -14.34 -33.76 -19.45
CA THR A 354 -15.50 -33.23 -18.72
C THR A 354 -15.80 -31.82 -19.21
N ARG A 355 -16.99 -31.57 -19.76
CA ARG A 355 -17.40 -30.23 -20.19
C ARG A 355 -18.33 -29.60 -19.16
N LEU A 356 -18.13 -28.32 -18.89
CA LEU A 356 -18.99 -27.55 -18.01
C LEU A 356 -19.82 -26.57 -18.83
N VAL A 357 -21.15 -26.64 -18.68
CA VAL A 357 -22.09 -25.79 -19.42
C VAL A 357 -22.92 -24.96 -18.44
N PHE A 358 -23.07 -23.67 -18.71
CA PHE A 358 -23.91 -22.75 -17.94
C PHE A 358 -24.65 -21.77 -18.86
N ASP A 359 -25.67 -21.11 -18.32
CA ASP A 359 -26.50 -20.16 -19.06
C ASP A 359 -25.76 -18.83 -19.25
N SER A 360 -25.67 -18.35 -20.50
CA SER A 360 -24.93 -17.14 -20.88
C SER A 360 -25.40 -15.90 -20.11
N GLU A 361 -26.70 -15.80 -19.85
CA GLU A 361 -27.34 -14.69 -19.12
C GLU A 361 -26.86 -14.57 -17.67
N GLU A 362 -26.39 -15.66 -17.05
CA GLU A 362 -25.85 -15.65 -15.69
C GLU A 362 -24.47 -14.94 -15.59
N LEU A 363 -23.84 -14.64 -16.73
CA LEU A 363 -22.53 -13.99 -16.82
C LEU A 363 -22.61 -12.67 -17.61
N PRO A 364 -23.06 -11.55 -17.03
CA PRO A 364 -23.07 -10.25 -17.69
C PRO A 364 -21.67 -9.75 -18.06
N VAL A 365 -21.59 -8.87 -19.06
CA VAL A 365 -20.33 -8.23 -19.49
C VAL A 365 -19.68 -7.49 -18.32
N GLY A 366 -18.37 -7.64 -18.18
CA GLY A 366 -17.59 -7.02 -17.12
C GLY A 366 -17.58 -7.79 -15.80
N THR A 367 -18.22 -8.96 -15.73
CA THR A 367 -18.34 -9.72 -14.48
C THR A 367 -17.45 -10.95 -14.43
N ILE A 368 -17.12 -11.36 -13.22
CA ILE A 368 -16.42 -12.61 -12.89
C ILE A 368 -17.35 -13.45 -12.02
N ARG A 369 -17.48 -14.74 -12.35
CA ARG A 369 -18.31 -15.68 -11.58
C ARG A 369 -17.56 -16.99 -11.29
N PRO A 370 -17.65 -17.55 -10.07
CA PRO A 370 -17.23 -18.91 -9.84
C PRO A 370 -18.07 -19.91 -10.64
N ILE A 371 -17.44 -20.94 -11.18
CA ILE A 371 -18.12 -22.11 -11.76
C ILE A 371 -17.83 -23.38 -10.98
N SER A 372 -16.80 -23.35 -10.12
CA SER A 372 -16.46 -24.44 -9.20
C SER A 372 -15.62 -23.93 -8.03
N GLN A 373 -15.17 -24.84 -7.16
CA GLN A 373 -14.20 -24.51 -6.11
C GLN A 373 -12.83 -24.08 -6.66
N LYS A 374 -12.50 -24.42 -7.92
CA LYS A 374 -11.17 -24.19 -8.49
C LYS A 374 -11.16 -23.25 -9.69
N MET A 375 -12.32 -22.92 -10.25
CA MET A 375 -12.42 -22.20 -11.52
C MET A 375 -13.43 -21.06 -11.45
N CYS A 376 -13.14 -20.01 -12.21
CA CYS A 376 -14.00 -18.88 -12.50
C CYS A 376 -14.17 -18.73 -14.01
N VAL A 377 -15.20 -17.97 -14.39
CA VAL A 377 -15.41 -17.45 -15.74
C VAL A 377 -15.52 -15.94 -15.69
N ALA A 378 -15.08 -15.27 -16.74
CA ALA A 378 -15.23 -13.84 -16.94
C ALA A 378 -15.76 -13.55 -18.33
N ARG A 379 -16.65 -12.57 -18.44
CA ARG A 379 -17.08 -12.01 -19.73
C ARG A 379 -16.43 -10.64 -19.91
N LEU A 380 -15.49 -10.55 -20.84
CA LEU A 380 -14.71 -9.33 -21.10
C LEU A 380 -15.52 -8.33 -21.91
N ASP A 381 -16.21 -8.82 -22.94
CA ASP A 381 -17.13 -8.05 -23.79
C ASP A 381 -18.30 -8.94 -24.24
N LYS A 382 -19.06 -8.53 -25.25
CA LYS A 382 -20.23 -9.28 -25.71
C LYS A 382 -19.89 -10.65 -26.30
N ASP A 383 -18.69 -10.81 -26.86
CA ASP A 383 -18.30 -11.97 -27.67
C ASP A 383 -17.18 -12.79 -27.02
N GLN A 384 -16.53 -12.26 -25.97
CA GLN A 384 -15.38 -12.89 -25.34
C GLN A 384 -15.69 -13.35 -23.91
N VAL A 385 -15.78 -14.67 -23.75
CA VAL A 385 -15.84 -15.37 -22.45
C VAL A 385 -14.59 -16.22 -22.25
N VAL A 386 -14.07 -16.20 -21.03
CA VAL A 386 -12.88 -16.97 -20.65
C VAL A 386 -13.10 -17.69 -19.33
N ALA A 387 -12.61 -18.93 -19.23
CA ALA A 387 -12.52 -19.66 -17.98
C ALA A 387 -11.09 -19.67 -17.46
N PHE A 388 -10.91 -19.63 -16.14
CA PHE A 388 -9.58 -19.54 -15.53
C PHE A 388 -9.53 -20.08 -14.11
N SER A 389 -8.33 -20.41 -13.64
CA SER A 389 -8.11 -20.86 -12.26
C SER A 389 -8.50 -19.78 -11.24
N ARG A 390 -9.32 -20.15 -10.25
CA ARG A 390 -9.95 -19.23 -9.29
C ARG A 390 -8.97 -18.47 -8.40
N TYR A 391 -7.83 -19.06 -8.06
CA TYR A 391 -6.92 -18.47 -7.09
C TYR A 391 -5.69 -17.86 -7.74
N CYS A 392 -5.36 -16.64 -7.31
CA CYS A 392 -4.17 -15.91 -7.76
C CYS A 392 -2.89 -16.71 -7.45
N PRO A 393 -1.99 -16.95 -8.42
CA PRO A 393 -0.76 -17.71 -8.22
C PRO A 393 0.27 -17.03 -7.30
N HIS A 394 0.06 -15.77 -6.91
CA HIS A 394 0.94 -15.04 -5.99
C HIS A 394 0.69 -15.41 -4.52
N GLU A 395 -0.46 -14.98 -3.96
CA GLU A 395 -0.81 -15.19 -2.55
C GLU A 395 -2.18 -15.87 -2.36
N GLY A 396 -2.76 -16.44 -3.42
CA GLY A 396 -4.00 -17.21 -3.32
C GLY A 396 -5.26 -16.38 -3.14
N ALA A 397 -5.25 -15.10 -3.49
CA ALA A 397 -6.45 -14.27 -3.54
C ALA A 397 -7.52 -14.93 -4.42
N ASP A 398 -8.78 -14.94 -3.96
CA ASP A 398 -9.90 -15.43 -4.75
C ASP A 398 -10.24 -14.43 -5.86
N LEU A 399 -9.94 -14.78 -7.10
CA LEU A 399 -10.12 -13.92 -8.27
C LEU A 399 -11.59 -13.72 -8.64
N ALA A 400 -12.52 -14.49 -8.06
CA ALA A 400 -13.94 -14.16 -8.15
C ALA A 400 -14.23 -12.77 -7.55
N GLY A 401 -13.48 -12.34 -6.53
CA GLY A 401 -13.55 -10.98 -5.99
C GLY A 401 -12.76 -9.94 -6.78
N GLY A 402 -12.10 -10.36 -7.87
CA GLY A 402 -11.33 -9.49 -8.77
C GLY A 402 -12.20 -8.60 -9.64
N TYR A 403 -11.55 -7.93 -10.59
CA TYR A 403 -12.20 -7.09 -11.59
C TYR A 403 -11.51 -7.20 -12.94
N LEU A 404 -12.20 -6.78 -14.00
CA LEU A 404 -11.67 -6.78 -15.37
C LEU A 404 -11.19 -5.38 -15.72
N ARG A 405 -10.01 -5.29 -16.35
CA ARG A 405 -9.44 -4.03 -16.84
C ARG A 405 -8.51 -4.31 -18.01
N ASP A 406 -8.69 -3.61 -19.13
CA ASP A 406 -7.82 -3.66 -20.31
C ASP A 406 -7.52 -5.10 -20.79
N GLY A 407 -8.55 -5.93 -20.93
CA GLY A 407 -8.41 -7.33 -21.36
C GLY A 407 -7.73 -8.25 -20.32
N CYS A 408 -7.60 -7.80 -19.09
CA CYS A 408 -6.97 -8.54 -18.00
C CYS A 408 -7.93 -8.87 -16.86
N ILE A 409 -7.72 -10.02 -16.24
CA ILE A 409 -8.28 -10.39 -14.94
C ILE A 409 -7.36 -9.83 -13.86
N VAL A 410 -7.85 -8.92 -13.01
CA VAL A 410 -7.02 -8.22 -12.04
C VAL A 410 -7.25 -8.76 -10.63
N CYS A 411 -6.14 -9.14 -9.98
CA CYS A 411 -6.14 -9.67 -8.63
C CYS A 411 -6.67 -8.64 -7.62
N PRO A 412 -7.63 -9.00 -6.76
CA PRO A 412 -8.24 -8.06 -5.84
C PRO A 412 -7.29 -7.66 -4.70
N TRP A 413 -6.26 -8.44 -4.37
CA TRP A 413 -5.35 -8.12 -3.25
C TRP A 413 -4.20 -7.18 -3.63
N HIS A 414 -3.49 -7.49 -4.73
CA HIS A 414 -2.25 -6.82 -5.11
C HIS A 414 -2.32 -6.16 -6.50
N ASN A 415 -3.51 -6.13 -7.11
CA ASN A 415 -3.77 -5.50 -8.41
C ASN A 415 -2.89 -6.02 -9.56
N LEU A 416 -2.39 -7.26 -9.42
CA LEU A 416 -1.65 -7.97 -10.46
C LEU A 416 -2.60 -8.29 -11.62
N PRO A 417 -2.36 -7.75 -12.83
CA PRO A 417 -3.15 -8.12 -14.00
C PRO A 417 -2.66 -9.46 -14.59
N PHE A 418 -3.60 -10.30 -15.00
CA PHE A 418 -3.36 -11.49 -15.82
C PHE A 418 -4.05 -11.28 -17.16
N ASN A 419 -3.28 -11.33 -18.25
CA ASN A 419 -3.86 -11.26 -19.60
C ASN A 419 -4.85 -12.41 -19.78
N ALA A 420 -6.07 -12.09 -20.21
CA ALA A 420 -7.15 -13.06 -20.24
C ALA A 420 -6.95 -14.16 -21.30
N ASP A 421 -6.16 -13.92 -22.35
CA ASP A 421 -5.92 -14.91 -23.40
C ASP A 421 -4.81 -15.91 -23.04
N SER A 422 -3.78 -15.43 -22.34
CA SER A 422 -2.53 -16.17 -22.11
C SER A 422 -2.27 -16.54 -20.64
N GLY A 423 -2.98 -15.91 -19.71
CA GLY A 423 -2.78 -16.01 -18.27
C GLY A 423 -1.47 -15.40 -17.77
N VAL A 424 -0.70 -14.76 -18.66
CA VAL A 424 0.59 -14.14 -18.32
C VAL A 424 0.35 -12.88 -17.48
N SER A 425 1.14 -12.73 -16.43
CA SER A 425 1.28 -11.47 -15.69
C SER A 425 2.60 -10.78 -16.05
N PRO A 426 2.77 -9.48 -15.77
CA PRO A 426 4.04 -8.81 -16.01
C PRO A 426 5.20 -9.34 -15.14
N CYS A 427 4.92 -10.03 -14.03
CA CYS A 427 5.93 -10.68 -13.20
C CYS A 427 6.32 -12.05 -13.79
N GLN A 428 7.53 -12.18 -14.29
CA GLN A 428 8.04 -13.39 -14.97
C GLN A 428 8.28 -14.57 -14.01
N SER A 429 8.54 -14.28 -12.74
CA SER A 429 8.84 -15.28 -11.72
C SER A 429 7.57 -15.89 -11.11
N LEU A 430 6.38 -15.43 -11.52
CA LEU A 430 5.11 -16.02 -11.17
C LEU A 430 4.63 -17.00 -12.23
N SER A 431 4.02 -18.08 -11.77
CA SER A 431 3.28 -18.98 -12.66
C SER A 431 2.17 -18.23 -13.37
N LYS A 432 1.93 -18.58 -14.63
CA LYS A 432 0.78 -18.09 -15.40
C LYS A 432 -0.51 -18.56 -14.74
N LEU A 433 -1.56 -17.75 -14.87
CA LEU A 433 -2.92 -18.17 -14.58
C LEU A 433 -3.32 -19.24 -15.60
N THR A 434 -3.96 -20.32 -15.16
CA THR A 434 -4.50 -21.30 -16.12
C THR A 434 -5.70 -20.66 -16.81
N ILE A 435 -5.66 -20.61 -18.14
CA ILE A 435 -6.73 -20.11 -19.01
C ILE A 435 -7.28 -21.26 -19.84
N LEU A 436 -8.60 -21.35 -19.91
CA LEU A 436 -9.35 -22.27 -20.75
C LEU A 436 -10.26 -21.49 -21.68
N LYS A 437 -10.40 -21.97 -22.91
CA LYS A 437 -11.31 -21.36 -23.88
C LYS A 437 -12.75 -21.72 -23.54
N CYS A 438 -13.63 -20.75 -23.78
CA CYS A 438 -15.06 -20.95 -23.76
C CYS A 438 -15.61 -20.86 -25.18
N ILE A 439 -16.59 -21.71 -25.49
CA ILE A 439 -17.42 -21.58 -26.69
C ILE A 439 -18.78 -21.13 -26.21
N GLU A 440 -19.27 -20.03 -26.78
CA GLU A 440 -20.64 -19.57 -26.56
C GLU A 440 -21.47 -19.93 -27.79
N ASP A 441 -22.53 -20.71 -27.58
CA ASP A 441 -23.54 -21.01 -28.59
C ASP A 441 -24.91 -20.59 -28.07
N SER A 442 -25.50 -19.61 -28.75
CA SER A 442 -26.85 -19.11 -28.47
C SER A 442 -27.01 -18.61 -27.03
N ASP A 443 -27.58 -19.42 -26.14
CA ASP A 443 -27.85 -19.11 -24.74
C ASP A 443 -26.94 -19.86 -23.75
N LYS A 444 -25.99 -20.66 -24.24
CA LYS A 444 -25.10 -21.49 -23.41
C LYS A 444 -23.63 -21.16 -23.63
N VAL A 445 -22.89 -21.21 -22.53
CA VAL A 445 -21.42 -21.18 -22.56
C VAL A 445 -20.89 -22.55 -22.15
N GLU A 446 -20.04 -23.12 -23.00
CA GLU A 446 -19.30 -24.35 -22.77
C GLU A 446 -17.84 -24.04 -22.43
N VAL A 447 -17.35 -24.57 -21.31
CA VAL A 447 -15.93 -24.52 -20.92
C VAL A 447 -15.23 -25.80 -21.39
N GLN A 448 -14.18 -25.63 -22.20
CA GLN A 448 -13.34 -26.74 -22.65
C GLN A 448 -12.27 -27.02 -21.59
N MET A 449 -12.40 -28.11 -20.83
CA MET A 449 -11.49 -28.50 -19.75
C MET A 449 -10.29 -29.32 -20.20
#